data_AF-A0A7V4QF49-F1
#
_entry.id   AF-A0A7V4QF49-F1
#
_cell.length_a   1.000
_cell.length_b   1.000
_cell.length_c   1.000
_cell.angle_alpha   90.00
_cell.angle_beta   90.00
_cell.angle_gamma   90.00
#
_symmetry.space_group_name_H-M   'P 1'
#
loop_
_entity.id
_entity.type
_entity.pdbx_description
1 polymer ?
#
loop_
_entity_poly.entity_id
_entity_poly.type
_entity_poly.pdbx_seq_one_letter_code
_entity_poly.pdbx_strand_id
1 'polypeptide(L)'
;MDRFYDFRKFVLENKFYLWLILLSLILNVFFYLHSEYFNFPQKEEFSPLENISPENIVKNIEKNMGISQLLSITFYLLFFLFIIGIYFCLSFFVALSKGKIFIFSYDFPKVNWQVLDIFRVIVIILFFANLLRLSELIFLRSLEMDFFAHFIIRAFIFDFFSLGTVLYFVSKKYFSSLSHLGLKLDNFINNLLLSLFHYIGVLPLLFLTIFLSIFFTEFFKYKPEPSPLLFFFFYPQPKLLIFLVTIFIVFIGPVIEEIFFRGFCYPALRNRLGPLKAMFLVSFFFALLHMNIIGFLPIFILGLLLVYIYEKTHSLVSSIGIHMLHNLFILYLVFLYRALLLK
;
A
#
# COMPACT_ATOMS: atom_id res chain seq x y z
N MET A 1 -33.56 -6.82 30.20
CA MET A 1 -33.10 -5.45 30.48
C MET A 1 -31.66 -5.19 30.04
N ASP A 2 -30.88 -6.22 29.65
CA ASP A 2 -29.43 -6.06 29.40
C ASP A 2 -29.00 -5.44 28.06
N ARG A 3 -29.73 -5.65 26.95
CA ARG A 3 -29.30 -5.13 25.64
C ARG A 3 -29.32 -3.60 25.54
N PHE A 4 -30.24 -2.94 26.23
CA PHE A 4 -30.32 -1.47 26.26
C PHE A 4 -29.25 -0.84 27.15
N TYR A 5 -28.85 -1.52 28.24
CA TYR A 5 -27.76 -1.07 29.09
C TYR A 5 -26.41 -1.16 28.35
N ASP A 6 -26.20 -2.25 27.63
CA ASP A 6 -24.99 -2.48 26.84
C ASP A 6 -24.86 -1.47 25.68
N PHE A 7 -25.96 -1.16 25.00
CA PHE A 7 -25.97 -0.12 23.96
C PHE A 7 -25.68 1.29 24.51
N ARG A 8 -26.33 1.69 25.62
CA ARG A 8 -26.08 3.00 26.23
C ARG A 8 -24.63 3.13 26.68
N LYS A 9 -24.06 2.09 27.30
CA LYS A 9 -22.65 2.06 27.71
C LYS A 9 -21.72 2.18 26.51
N PHE A 10 -21.96 1.40 25.45
CA PHE A 10 -21.18 1.51 24.21
C PHE A 10 -21.21 2.91 23.61
N VAL A 11 -22.39 3.56 23.56
CA VAL A 11 -22.54 4.93 23.05
C VAL A 11 -21.77 5.92 23.92
N LEU A 12 -21.82 5.81 25.25
CA LEU A 12 -21.10 6.70 26.15
C LEU A 12 -19.58 6.54 26.00
N GLU A 13 -19.08 5.30 25.95
CA GLU A 13 -17.65 5.00 25.78
C GLU A 13 -17.10 5.43 24.41
N ASN A 14 -17.95 5.46 23.38
CA ASN A 14 -17.55 5.80 22.02
C ASN A 14 -18.12 7.14 21.52
N LYS A 15 -18.67 7.97 22.43
CA LYS A 15 -19.35 9.23 22.09
C LYS A 15 -18.50 10.12 21.20
N PHE A 16 -17.21 10.26 21.51
CA PHE A 16 -16.26 11.05 20.72
C PHE A 16 -16.18 10.56 19.26
N TYR A 17 -15.98 9.26 19.04
CA TYR A 17 -15.87 8.69 17.70
C TYR A 17 -17.18 8.77 16.92
N LEU A 18 -18.32 8.59 17.59
CA LEU A 18 -19.64 8.77 16.96
C LEU A 18 -19.85 10.20 16.47
N TRP A 19 -19.40 11.21 17.24
CA TRP A 19 -19.40 12.60 16.77
C TRP A 19 -18.50 12.81 15.56
N LEU A 20 -17.29 12.23 15.55
CA LEU A 20 -16.40 12.32 14.39
C LEU A 20 -17.01 11.70 13.12
N ILE A 21 -17.71 10.57 13.25
CA ILE A 21 -18.44 9.95 12.13
C ILE A 21 -19.53 10.92 11.62
N LEU A 22 -20.37 11.45 12.52
CA LEU A 22 -21.43 12.37 12.14
C LEU A 22 -20.88 13.62 11.45
N LEU A 23 -19.83 14.24 11.99
CA LEU A 23 -19.18 15.40 11.40
C LEU A 23 -18.55 15.06 10.05
N SER A 24 -17.91 13.90 9.91
CA SER A 24 -17.37 13.43 8.62
C SER A 24 -18.47 13.29 7.58
N LEU A 25 -19.63 12.75 7.94
CA LEU A 25 -20.78 12.64 7.03
C LEU A 25 -21.29 14.01 6.60
N ILE A 26 -21.43 14.96 7.53
CA ILE A 26 -21.84 16.34 7.24
C ILE A 26 -20.86 17.01 6.27
N LEU A 27 -19.54 16.87 6.51
CA LEU A 27 -18.51 17.42 5.63
C LEU A 27 -18.56 16.78 4.23
N ASN A 28 -18.78 15.47 4.14
CA ASN A 28 -18.91 14.80 2.84
C ASN A 28 -20.15 15.25 2.06
N VAL A 29 -21.30 15.44 2.74
CA VAL A 29 -22.50 16.03 2.11
C VAL A 29 -22.22 17.45 1.64
N PHE A 30 -21.57 18.28 2.47
CA PHE A 30 -21.15 19.62 2.09
C PHE A 30 -20.26 19.61 0.84
N PHE A 31 -19.24 18.75 0.80
CA PHE A 31 -18.35 18.62 -0.34
C PHE A 31 -19.05 18.12 -1.61
N TYR A 32 -20.02 17.22 -1.47
CA TYR A 32 -20.82 16.74 -2.60
C TYR A 32 -21.69 17.86 -3.20
N LEU A 33 -22.39 18.60 -2.34
CA LEU A 33 -23.25 19.73 -2.76
C LEU A 33 -22.47 20.89 -3.39
N HIS A 34 -21.20 21.04 -3.04
CA HIS A 34 -20.32 22.10 -3.55
C HIS A 34 -19.29 21.56 -4.56
N SER A 35 -19.51 20.37 -5.12
CA SER A 35 -18.56 19.65 -6.00
C SER A 35 -18.01 20.51 -7.15
N GLU A 36 -18.79 21.46 -7.67
CA GLU A 36 -18.40 22.42 -8.70
C GLU A 36 -17.17 23.28 -8.32
N TYR A 37 -16.97 23.55 -7.03
CA TYR A 37 -15.79 24.26 -6.50
C TYR A 37 -14.58 23.34 -6.29
N PHE A 38 -14.76 22.02 -6.37
CA PHE A 38 -13.73 20.99 -6.20
C PHE A 38 -13.36 20.32 -7.52
N ASN A 39 -13.69 20.93 -8.66
CA ASN A 39 -13.32 20.39 -9.97
C ASN A 39 -11.80 20.18 -10.02
N PHE A 40 -11.42 18.91 -9.85
CA PHE A 40 -10.11 18.40 -10.23
C PHE A 40 -9.95 18.62 -11.74
N PRO A 41 -8.73 18.92 -12.22
CA PRO A 41 -8.50 18.98 -13.66
C PRO A 41 -9.09 17.73 -14.33
N GLN A 42 -9.92 17.96 -15.35
CA GLN A 42 -10.69 16.90 -16.00
C GLN A 42 -9.75 15.88 -16.64
N LYS A 43 -10.23 14.63 -16.79
CA LYS A 43 -9.54 13.51 -17.45
C LYS A 43 -8.90 13.88 -18.80
N GLU A 44 -9.44 14.88 -19.51
CA GLU A 44 -8.98 15.34 -20.82
C GLU A 44 -7.60 16.02 -20.79
N GLU A 45 -7.10 16.49 -19.64
CA GLU A 45 -5.75 17.06 -19.54
C GLU A 45 -4.65 15.98 -19.50
N PHE A 46 -5.01 14.69 -19.38
CA PHE A 46 -4.10 13.55 -19.19
C PHE A 46 -3.71 12.84 -20.51
N SER A 47 -3.26 13.58 -21.53
CA SER A 47 -3.06 13.08 -22.91
C SER A 47 -1.69 12.48 -23.36
N PRO A 48 -0.65 12.22 -22.53
CA PRO A 48 0.61 11.68 -23.06
C PRO A 48 0.54 10.20 -23.41
N LEU A 49 -0.47 9.47 -22.92
CA LEU A 49 -0.60 8.01 -23.14
C LEU A 49 -1.46 7.64 -24.35
N GLU A 50 -2.25 8.56 -24.91
CA GLU A 50 -3.17 8.26 -26.02
C GLU A 50 -2.48 8.12 -27.39
N ASN A 51 -1.24 8.60 -27.53
CA ASN A 51 -0.47 8.57 -28.78
C ASN A 51 0.63 7.49 -28.82
N ILE A 52 0.51 6.44 -28.01
CA ILE A 52 1.51 5.35 -27.96
C ILE A 52 1.17 4.29 -29.01
N SER A 53 1.86 4.32 -30.15
CA SER A 53 1.82 3.21 -31.11
C SER A 53 2.94 2.19 -30.81
N PRO A 54 2.69 0.87 -30.90
CA PRO A 54 3.73 -0.15 -30.79
C PRO A 54 4.91 0.10 -31.75
N GLU A 55 4.63 0.63 -32.93
CA GLU A 55 5.62 1.00 -33.94
C GLU A 55 6.59 2.09 -33.46
N ASN A 56 6.09 3.08 -32.72
CA ASN A 56 6.93 4.13 -32.15
C ASN A 56 7.85 3.59 -31.05
N ILE A 57 7.36 2.65 -30.23
CA ILE A 57 8.17 1.96 -29.21
C ILE A 57 9.29 1.17 -29.88
N VAL A 58 8.96 0.34 -30.88
CA VAL A 58 9.95 -0.47 -31.61
C VAL A 58 11.01 0.42 -32.25
N LYS A 59 10.60 1.49 -32.95
CA LYS A 59 11.53 2.46 -33.54
C LYS A 59 12.44 3.12 -32.52
N ASN A 60 11.95 3.40 -31.30
CA ASN A 60 12.77 3.98 -30.24
C ASN A 60 13.82 2.98 -29.73
N ILE A 61 13.41 1.73 -29.50
CA ILE A 61 14.32 0.63 -29.08
C ILE A 61 15.41 0.42 -30.14
N GLU A 62 15.06 0.38 -31.42
CA GLU A 62 16.01 0.20 -32.53
C GLU A 62 17.00 1.37 -32.63
N LYS A 63 16.55 2.60 -32.35
CA LYS A 63 17.40 3.81 -32.43
C LYS A 63 18.26 4.03 -31.20
N ASN A 64 17.86 3.54 -30.03
CA ASN A 64 18.54 3.79 -28.77
C ASN A 64 19.18 2.51 -28.21
N MET A 65 20.46 2.32 -28.54
CA MET A 65 21.24 1.15 -28.11
C MET A 65 21.27 0.99 -26.58
N GLY A 66 21.32 2.09 -25.83
CA GLY A 66 21.31 2.06 -24.35
C GLY A 66 20.01 1.52 -23.78
N ILE A 67 18.86 1.93 -24.34
CA ILE A 67 17.54 1.43 -23.95
C ILE A 67 17.40 -0.06 -24.32
N SER A 68 17.83 -0.46 -25.51
CA SER A 68 17.78 -1.86 -25.95
C SER A 68 18.62 -2.79 -25.06
N GLN A 69 19.84 -2.36 -24.70
CA GLN A 69 20.69 -3.09 -23.76
C GLN A 69 20.06 -3.18 -22.37
N LEU A 70 19.53 -2.07 -21.86
CA LEU A 70 18.87 -2.04 -20.56
C LEU A 70 17.69 -3.03 -20.53
N LEU A 71 16.80 -2.98 -21.53
CA LEU A 71 15.67 -3.93 -21.65
C LEU A 71 16.13 -5.39 -21.67
N SER A 72 17.18 -5.69 -22.44
CA SER A 72 17.72 -7.05 -22.53
C SER A 72 18.23 -7.53 -21.18
N ILE A 73 19.02 -6.69 -20.48
CA ILE A 73 19.52 -7.00 -19.13
C ILE A 73 18.36 -7.21 -18.16
N THR A 74 17.36 -6.32 -18.18
CA THR A 74 16.16 -6.45 -17.35
C THR A 74 15.44 -7.76 -17.61
N PHE A 75 15.23 -8.11 -18.88
CA PHE A 75 14.55 -9.35 -19.27
C PHE A 75 15.29 -10.59 -18.76
N TYR A 76 16.59 -10.69 -19.00
CA TYR A 76 17.39 -11.84 -18.55
C TYR A 76 17.45 -11.93 -17.03
N LEU A 77 17.58 -10.79 -16.33
CA LEU A 77 17.56 -10.75 -14.86
C LEU A 77 16.22 -11.24 -14.32
N LEU A 78 15.09 -10.73 -14.85
CA LEU A 78 13.76 -11.15 -14.42
C LEU A 78 13.49 -12.60 -14.74
N PHE A 79 13.92 -13.08 -15.90
CA PHE A 79 13.82 -14.49 -16.27
C PHE A 79 14.59 -15.37 -15.28
N PHE A 80 15.83 -15.02 -14.95
CA PHE A 80 16.62 -15.76 -13.98
C PHE A 80 16.00 -15.75 -12.57
N LEU A 81 15.57 -14.59 -12.09
CA LEU A 81 14.88 -14.46 -10.80
C LEU A 81 13.55 -15.22 -10.78
N PHE A 82 12.84 -15.28 -11.90
CA PHE A 82 11.61 -16.06 -12.04
C PHE A 82 11.87 -17.56 -11.91
N ILE A 83 12.93 -18.09 -12.54
CA ILE A 83 13.31 -19.51 -12.41
C ILE A 83 13.70 -19.85 -10.97
N ILE A 84 14.50 -19.00 -10.32
CA ILE A 84 14.84 -19.16 -8.89
C ILE A 84 13.57 -19.10 -8.04
N GLY A 85 12.67 -18.16 -8.35
CA GLY A 85 11.39 -18.00 -7.68
C GLY A 85 10.54 -19.26 -7.78
N ILE A 86 10.48 -19.91 -8.95
CA ILE A 86 9.76 -21.18 -9.14
C ILE A 86 10.33 -22.24 -8.20
N TYR A 87 11.66 -22.38 -8.17
CA TYR A 87 12.31 -23.34 -7.27
C TYR A 87 11.96 -23.09 -5.80
N PHE A 88 12.02 -21.83 -5.33
CA PHE A 88 11.65 -21.49 -3.95
C PHE A 88 10.17 -21.70 -3.66
N CYS A 89 9.29 -21.33 -4.59
CA CYS A 89 7.85 -21.52 -4.47
C CYS A 89 7.50 -23.01 -4.34
N LEU A 90 8.04 -23.87 -5.23
CA LEU A 90 7.85 -25.32 -5.17
C LEU A 90 8.43 -25.91 -3.89
N SER A 91 9.63 -25.48 -3.50
CA SER A 91 10.28 -25.94 -2.26
C SER A 91 9.44 -25.59 -1.03
N PHE A 92 8.85 -24.39 -1.00
CA PHE A 92 7.94 -23.95 0.05
C PHE A 92 6.70 -24.85 0.12
N PHE A 93 6.03 -25.11 -1.00
CA PHE A 93 4.83 -25.96 -1.03
C PHE A 93 5.13 -27.42 -0.66
N VAL A 94 6.28 -27.97 -1.07
CA VAL A 94 6.73 -29.31 -0.66
C VAL A 94 7.03 -29.37 0.84
N ALA A 95 7.66 -28.34 1.40
CA ALA A 95 7.92 -28.28 2.83
C ALA A 95 6.62 -28.12 3.64
N LEU A 96 5.67 -27.34 3.12
CA LEU A 96 4.34 -27.18 3.70
C LEU A 96 3.55 -28.51 3.67
N SER A 97 3.54 -29.24 2.55
CA SER A 97 2.82 -30.51 2.44
C SER A 97 3.38 -31.60 3.35
N LYS A 98 4.68 -31.54 3.65
CA LYS A 98 5.37 -32.41 4.60
C LYS A 98 5.22 -31.97 6.06
N GLY A 99 4.47 -30.91 6.35
CA GLY A 99 4.31 -30.37 7.70
C GLY A 99 5.58 -29.79 8.32
N LYS A 100 6.62 -29.51 7.50
CA LYS A 100 7.91 -28.97 7.98
C LYS A 100 7.85 -27.46 8.23
N ILE A 101 6.90 -26.78 7.59
CA ILE A 101 6.64 -25.35 7.78
C ILE A 101 5.28 -25.22 8.44
N PHE A 102 5.27 -24.79 9.70
CA PHE A 102 4.06 -24.23 10.29
C PHE A 102 3.85 -22.85 9.70
N ILE A 103 2.66 -22.50 9.23
CA ILE A 103 2.42 -21.15 8.70
C ILE A 103 2.35 -20.12 9.84
N PHE A 104 1.84 -20.53 11.00
CA PHE A 104 1.55 -19.64 12.12
C PHE A 104 2.34 -20.00 13.37
N SER A 105 2.69 -19.01 14.18
CA SER A 105 3.39 -19.21 15.45
C SER A 105 2.40 -19.18 16.60
N TYR A 106 2.33 -20.24 17.40
CA TYR A 106 1.46 -20.24 18.58
C TYR A 106 1.92 -19.23 19.65
N ASP A 107 3.21 -18.89 19.66
CA ASP A 107 3.84 -17.99 20.63
C ASP A 107 3.86 -16.52 20.19
N PHE A 108 3.01 -16.13 19.25
CA PHE A 108 2.93 -14.73 18.80
C PHE A 108 2.51 -13.81 19.97
N PRO A 109 3.26 -12.73 20.26
CA PRO A 109 2.97 -11.79 21.34
C PRO A 109 1.55 -11.22 21.29
N LYS A 110 0.84 -11.29 22.42
CA LYS A 110 -0.46 -10.63 22.57
C LYS A 110 -0.28 -9.12 22.68
N VAL A 111 -1.27 -8.38 22.18
CA VAL A 111 -1.31 -6.92 22.21
C VAL A 111 -2.51 -6.45 23.02
N ASN A 112 -2.40 -5.26 23.61
CA ASN A 112 -3.40 -4.72 24.54
C ASN A 112 -4.55 -3.99 23.84
N TRP A 113 -4.35 -3.50 22.62
CA TRP A 113 -5.40 -2.84 21.85
C TRP A 113 -6.34 -3.85 21.18
N GLN A 114 -7.57 -3.41 20.92
CA GLN A 114 -8.66 -4.26 20.46
C GLN A 114 -8.99 -4.00 18.98
N VAL A 115 -9.77 -4.91 18.38
CA VAL A 115 -10.32 -4.72 17.04
C VAL A 115 -11.13 -3.42 16.93
N LEU A 116 -11.84 -3.03 17.99
CA LEU A 116 -12.58 -1.76 18.02
C LEU A 116 -11.65 -0.53 17.89
N ASP A 117 -10.40 -0.62 18.34
CA ASP A 117 -9.44 0.47 18.20
C ASP A 117 -8.97 0.67 16.76
N ILE A 118 -8.99 -0.38 15.92
CA ILE A 118 -8.78 -0.24 14.47
C ILE A 118 -9.83 0.71 13.89
N PHE A 119 -11.11 0.48 14.20
CA PHE A 119 -12.20 1.35 13.75
C PHE A 119 -12.08 2.77 14.29
N ARG A 120 -11.71 2.93 15.57
CA ARG A 120 -11.50 4.25 16.19
C ARG A 120 -10.38 5.04 15.50
N VAL A 121 -9.27 4.39 15.19
CA VAL A 121 -8.15 5.00 14.45
C VAL A 121 -8.58 5.38 13.04
N ILE A 122 -9.27 4.49 12.32
CA ILE A 122 -9.81 4.78 10.98
C ILE A 122 -10.76 5.99 11.02
N VAL A 123 -11.67 6.06 11.99
CA VAL A 123 -12.59 7.20 12.14
C VAL A 123 -11.83 8.52 12.36
N ILE A 124 -10.79 8.52 13.20
CA ILE A 124 -9.96 9.72 13.41
C ILE A 124 -9.26 10.12 12.11
N ILE A 125 -8.66 9.17 11.41
CA ILE A 125 -7.93 9.40 10.16
C ILE A 125 -8.85 9.92 9.06
N LEU A 126 -10.04 9.34 8.90
CA LEU A 126 -11.04 9.78 7.92
C LEU A 126 -11.58 11.18 8.25
N PHE A 127 -11.82 11.46 9.52
CA PHE A 127 -12.22 12.81 9.93
C PHE A 127 -11.12 13.82 9.63
N PHE A 128 -9.86 13.49 9.93
CA PHE A 128 -8.71 14.34 9.61
C PHE A 128 -8.54 14.56 8.11
N ALA A 129 -8.77 13.54 7.27
CA ALA A 129 -8.76 13.71 5.82
C ALA A 129 -9.80 14.75 5.35
N ASN A 130 -10.99 14.76 5.95
CA ASN A 130 -12.01 15.78 5.66
C ASN A 130 -11.59 17.18 6.13
N LEU A 131 -10.92 17.29 7.28
CA LEU A 131 -10.36 18.57 7.74
C LEU A 131 -9.26 19.07 6.80
N LEU A 132 -8.41 18.18 6.31
CA LEU A 132 -7.36 18.53 5.36
C LEU A 132 -7.96 19.04 4.04
N ARG A 133 -8.98 18.37 3.52
CA ARG A 133 -9.76 18.83 2.36
C ARG A 133 -10.46 20.17 2.59
N LEU A 134 -11.00 20.40 3.79
CA LEU A 134 -11.59 21.69 4.16
C LEU A 134 -10.52 22.80 4.24
N SER A 135 -9.34 22.49 4.77
CA SER A 135 -8.23 23.44 4.83
C SER A 135 -7.73 23.84 3.44
N GLU A 136 -7.79 22.93 2.47
CA GLU A 136 -7.43 23.22 1.08
C GLU A 136 -8.31 24.30 0.46
N LEU A 137 -9.62 24.27 0.74
CA LEU A 137 -10.56 25.30 0.28
C LEU A 137 -10.23 26.69 0.81
N ILE A 138 -9.82 26.78 2.07
CA ILE A 138 -9.68 28.04 2.80
C ILE A 138 -8.28 28.62 2.60
N PHE A 139 -7.25 27.78 2.64
CA PHE A 139 -5.85 28.22 2.78
C PHE A 139 -4.94 27.78 1.66
N LEU A 140 -5.02 26.55 1.16
CA LEU A 140 -4.03 26.07 0.18
C LEU A 140 -4.30 26.56 -1.24
N ARG A 141 -5.54 26.96 -1.55
CA ARG A 141 -5.84 27.63 -2.83
C ARG A 141 -5.14 28.99 -3.01
N SER A 142 -4.67 29.61 -1.93
CA SER A 142 -3.89 30.86 -2.00
C SER A 142 -2.39 30.62 -2.25
N LEU A 143 -1.91 29.38 -2.11
CA LEU A 143 -0.58 28.99 -2.53
C LEU A 143 -0.66 28.59 -4.00
N GLU A 144 -0.01 29.35 -4.89
CA GLU A 144 0.10 29.05 -6.32
C GLU A 144 1.02 27.84 -6.57
N MET A 145 0.63 26.64 -6.09
CA MET A 145 1.35 25.39 -6.35
C MET A 145 0.63 24.54 -7.40
N ASP A 146 1.39 23.75 -8.16
CA ASP A 146 0.82 22.81 -9.10
C ASP A 146 -0.01 21.72 -8.41
N PHE A 147 -0.89 21.08 -9.18
CA PHE A 147 -1.82 20.05 -8.70
C PHE A 147 -1.11 18.88 -8.00
N PHE A 148 0.02 18.43 -8.54
CA PHE A 148 0.73 17.27 -8.03
C PHE A 148 1.46 17.59 -6.73
N ALA A 149 2.06 18.77 -6.61
CA ALA A 149 2.67 19.23 -5.38
C ALA A 149 1.64 19.29 -4.24
N HIS A 150 0.44 19.81 -4.50
CA HIS A 150 -0.68 19.79 -3.55
C HIS A 150 -1.08 18.36 -3.16
N PHE A 151 -1.30 17.49 -4.14
CA PHE A 151 -1.67 16.09 -3.91
C PHE A 151 -0.65 15.37 -3.02
N ILE A 152 0.64 15.59 -3.27
CA ILE A 152 1.74 14.97 -2.53
C ILE A 152 1.84 15.54 -1.12
N ILE A 153 1.83 16.85 -0.93
CA ILE A 153 1.87 17.45 0.42
C ILE A 153 0.70 16.95 1.26
N ARG A 154 -0.50 16.87 0.67
CA ARG A 154 -1.67 16.31 1.33
C ARG A 154 -1.43 14.86 1.76
N ALA A 155 -0.94 14.01 0.86
CA ALA A 155 -0.66 12.61 1.16
C ALA A 155 0.35 12.45 2.31
N PHE A 156 1.43 13.24 2.29
CA PHE A 156 2.43 13.24 3.38
C PHE A 156 1.80 13.63 4.72
N ILE A 157 1.06 14.74 4.79
CA ILE A 157 0.41 15.19 6.03
C ILE A 157 -0.54 14.11 6.55
N PHE A 158 -1.33 13.51 5.66
CA PHE A 158 -2.26 12.43 6.00
C PHE A 158 -1.54 11.20 6.56
N ASP A 159 -0.45 10.75 5.94
CA ASP A 159 0.27 9.55 6.36
C ASP A 159 1.02 9.75 7.68
N PHE A 160 1.68 10.90 7.86
CA PHE A 160 2.34 11.21 9.14
C PHE A 160 1.34 11.40 10.28
N PHE A 161 0.17 11.97 10.02
CA PHE A 161 -0.92 12.04 11.01
C PHE A 161 -1.46 10.65 11.36
N SER A 162 -1.62 9.79 10.35
CA SER A 162 -2.04 8.39 10.53
C SER A 162 -1.04 7.61 11.39
N LEU A 163 0.25 7.74 11.09
CA LEU A 163 1.33 7.17 11.91
C LEU A 163 1.25 7.68 13.35
N GLY A 164 1.17 9.00 13.54
CA GLY A 164 1.06 9.62 14.86
C GLY A 164 -0.13 9.11 15.66
N THR A 165 -1.27 8.90 15.00
CA THR A 165 -2.49 8.35 15.63
C THR A 165 -2.29 6.91 16.10
N VAL A 166 -1.66 6.05 15.29
CA VAL A 166 -1.31 4.67 15.68
C VAL A 166 -0.35 4.67 16.86
N LEU A 167 0.72 5.46 16.78
CA LEU A 167 1.72 5.56 17.84
C LEU A 167 1.12 6.08 19.15
N TYR A 168 0.17 7.04 19.08
CA TYR A 168 -0.57 7.51 20.25
C TYR A 168 -1.38 6.39 20.90
N PHE A 169 -2.13 5.59 20.13
CA PHE A 169 -2.89 4.47 20.68
C PHE A 169 -1.96 3.48 21.39
N VAL A 170 -0.87 3.07 20.74
CA VAL A 170 0.05 2.09 21.31
C VAL A 170 0.76 2.63 22.56
N SER A 171 1.41 3.79 22.45
CA SER A 171 2.32 4.29 23.50
C SER A 171 1.65 5.09 24.61
N LYS A 172 0.57 5.83 24.31
CA LYS A 172 -0.09 6.72 25.27
C LYS A 172 -1.41 6.17 25.79
N LYS A 173 -2.25 5.59 24.93
CA LYS A 173 -3.53 5.01 25.38
C LYS A 173 -3.32 3.67 26.10
N TYR A 174 -2.47 2.80 25.56
CA TYR A 174 -2.22 1.47 26.10
C TYR A 174 -0.89 1.32 26.85
N PHE A 175 -0.10 2.39 27.00
CA PHE A 175 1.21 2.39 27.67
C PHE A 175 2.11 1.22 27.23
N SER A 176 1.98 0.79 25.97
CA SER A 176 2.66 -0.37 25.42
C SER A 176 3.93 0.05 24.70
N SER A 177 4.98 -0.77 24.80
CA SER A 177 6.21 -0.54 24.05
C SER A 177 5.97 -0.62 22.54
N LEU A 178 6.66 0.23 21.77
CA LEU A 178 6.62 0.17 20.31
C LEU A 178 7.17 -1.16 19.75
N SER A 179 7.93 -1.91 20.53
CA SER A 179 8.37 -3.26 20.16
C SER A 179 7.20 -4.24 19.98
N HIS A 180 6.02 -3.97 20.57
CA HIS A 180 4.79 -4.76 20.34
C HIS A 180 4.19 -4.54 18.95
N LEU A 181 4.56 -3.47 18.25
CA LEU A 181 4.26 -3.34 16.81
C LEU A 181 5.19 -4.23 15.97
N GLY A 182 6.23 -4.83 16.56
CA GLY A 182 7.28 -5.54 15.84
C GLY A 182 8.39 -4.63 15.31
N LEU A 183 8.50 -3.40 15.81
CA LEU A 183 9.66 -2.52 15.57
C LEU A 183 10.89 -3.06 16.34
N LYS A 184 11.47 -4.15 15.82
CA LYS A 184 12.66 -4.82 16.37
C LYS A 184 13.78 -4.76 15.33
N LEU A 185 14.90 -4.13 15.71
CA LEU A 185 16.10 -4.05 14.88
C LEU A 185 17.05 -5.23 15.09
N ASP A 186 16.70 -6.15 16.00
CA ASP A 186 17.45 -7.39 16.21
C ASP A 186 17.44 -8.21 14.92
N ASN A 187 18.59 -8.81 14.59
CA ASN A 187 18.77 -9.61 13.38
C ASN A 187 18.40 -8.85 12.09
N PHE A 188 18.58 -7.52 12.05
CA PHE A 188 18.22 -6.67 10.91
C PHE A 188 18.66 -7.24 9.55
N ILE A 189 19.94 -7.62 9.42
CA ILE A 189 20.49 -8.17 8.17
C ILE A 189 19.78 -9.48 7.79
N ASN A 190 19.57 -10.38 8.75
CA ASN A 190 18.88 -11.65 8.49
C ASN A 190 17.42 -11.41 8.07
N ASN A 191 16.73 -10.45 8.69
CA ASN A 191 15.38 -10.06 8.29
C ASN A 191 15.34 -9.50 6.86
N LEU A 192 16.32 -8.67 6.46
CA LEU A 192 16.43 -8.18 5.09
C LEU A 192 16.75 -9.29 4.08
N LEU A 193 17.64 -10.22 4.42
CA LEU A 193 17.93 -11.38 3.57
C LEU A 193 16.68 -12.25 3.42
N LEU A 194 15.94 -12.49 4.51
CA LEU A 194 14.66 -13.18 4.48
C LEU A 194 13.65 -12.46 3.59
N SER A 195 13.59 -11.12 3.64
CA SER A 195 12.76 -10.33 2.72
C SER A 195 13.11 -10.62 1.27
N LEU A 196 14.39 -10.58 0.91
CA LEU A 196 14.84 -10.84 -0.45
C LEU A 196 14.46 -12.25 -0.92
N PHE A 197 14.76 -13.28 -0.12
CA PHE A 197 14.46 -14.66 -0.47
C PHE A 197 12.95 -14.89 -0.67
N HIS A 198 12.11 -14.39 0.23
CA HIS A 198 10.67 -14.54 0.12
C HIS A 198 10.07 -13.72 -1.01
N TYR A 199 10.63 -12.53 -1.28
CA TYR A 199 10.19 -11.72 -2.42
C TYR A 199 10.50 -12.43 -3.74
N ILE A 200 11.72 -12.96 -3.91
CA ILE A 200 12.08 -13.77 -5.10
C ILE A 200 11.15 -15.00 -5.20
N GLY A 201 10.90 -15.69 -4.09
CA GLY A 201 10.02 -16.84 -4.05
C GLY A 201 8.57 -16.56 -4.45
N VAL A 202 8.06 -15.34 -4.19
CA VAL A 202 6.68 -14.97 -4.58
C VAL A 202 6.57 -14.43 -6.00
N LEU A 203 7.68 -14.04 -6.65
CA LEU A 203 7.65 -13.44 -8.00
C LEU A 203 6.82 -14.26 -9.00
N PRO A 204 6.96 -15.60 -9.11
CA PRO A 204 6.15 -16.34 -10.08
C PRO A 204 4.65 -16.22 -9.86
N LEU A 205 4.22 -16.18 -8.59
CA LEU A 205 2.82 -16.00 -8.23
C LEU A 205 2.36 -14.57 -8.55
N LEU A 206 3.20 -13.56 -8.31
CA LEU A 206 2.89 -12.18 -8.69
C LEU A 206 2.74 -12.05 -10.21
N PHE A 207 3.66 -12.60 -11.01
CA PHE A 207 3.55 -12.63 -12.47
C PHE A 207 2.29 -13.35 -12.95
N LEU A 208 1.95 -14.50 -12.36
CA LEU A 208 0.71 -15.21 -12.65
C LEU A 208 -0.51 -14.33 -12.37
N THR A 209 -0.54 -13.63 -11.23
CA THR A 209 -1.68 -12.77 -10.88
C THR A 209 -1.81 -11.55 -11.79
N ILE A 210 -0.70 -10.98 -12.25
CA ILE A 210 -0.71 -9.90 -13.26
C ILE A 210 -1.25 -10.43 -14.59
N PHE A 211 -0.79 -11.60 -15.04
CA PHE A 211 -1.29 -12.24 -16.26
C PHE A 211 -2.79 -12.50 -16.18
N LEU A 212 -3.28 -13.02 -15.05
CA LEU A 212 -4.70 -13.23 -14.81
C LEU A 212 -5.47 -11.91 -14.82
N SER A 213 -4.96 -10.85 -14.19
CA SER A 213 -5.59 -9.52 -14.24
C SER A 213 -5.72 -9.01 -15.67
N ILE A 214 -4.67 -9.12 -16.50
CA ILE A 214 -4.70 -8.72 -17.93
C ILE A 214 -5.69 -9.58 -18.71
N PHE A 215 -5.69 -10.90 -18.48
CA PHE A 215 -6.65 -11.79 -19.12
C PHE A 215 -8.09 -11.37 -18.80
N PHE A 216 -8.39 -11.04 -17.54
CA PHE A 216 -9.72 -10.55 -17.16
C PHE A 216 -10.07 -9.21 -17.79
N THR A 217 -9.13 -8.27 -17.91
CA THR A 217 -9.41 -6.99 -18.59
C THR A 217 -9.78 -7.19 -20.04
N GLU A 218 -9.05 -8.05 -20.76
CA GLU A 218 -9.35 -8.38 -22.14
C GLU A 218 -10.68 -9.12 -22.27
N PHE A 219 -10.90 -10.13 -21.40
CA PHE A 219 -12.12 -10.93 -21.40
C PHE A 219 -13.38 -10.07 -21.15
N PHE A 220 -13.32 -9.14 -20.21
CA PHE A 220 -14.43 -8.24 -19.88
C PHE A 220 -14.43 -6.94 -20.70
N LYS A 221 -13.47 -6.74 -21.61
CA LYS A 221 -13.24 -5.49 -22.35
C LYS A 221 -13.17 -4.26 -21.42
N TYR A 222 -12.65 -4.47 -20.21
CA TYR A 222 -12.52 -3.43 -19.21
C TYR A 222 -11.25 -2.63 -19.48
N LYS A 223 -11.39 -1.32 -19.65
CA LYS A 223 -10.25 -0.40 -19.79
C LYS A 223 -9.89 0.18 -18.43
N PRO A 224 -8.77 -0.21 -17.82
CA PRO A 224 -8.38 0.31 -16.52
C PRO A 224 -8.02 1.79 -16.61
N GLU A 225 -8.46 2.55 -15.62
CA GLU A 225 -7.99 3.92 -15.45
C GLU A 225 -6.53 3.91 -14.98
N PRO A 226 -5.66 4.75 -15.58
CA PRO A 226 -4.28 4.84 -15.13
C PRO A 226 -4.22 5.40 -13.71
N SER A 227 -3.26 4.94 -12.91
CA SER A 227 -3.10 5.46 -11.56
C SER A 227 -2.64 6.93 -11.59
N PRO A 228 -3.12 7.79 -10.67
CA PRO A 228 -2.65 9.18 -10.58
C PRO A 228 -1.12 9.31 -10.45
N LEU A 229 -0.50 8.34 -9.77
CA LEU A 229 0.96 8.26 -9.65
C LEU A 229 1.64 7.96 -10.98
N LEU A 230 1.04 7.15 -11.86
CA LEU A 230 1.59 6.93 -13.20
C LEU A 230 1.61 8.26 -13.96
N PHE A 231 0.53 9.03 -13.94
CA PHE A 231 0.50 10.35 -14.57
C PHE A 231 1.56 11.29 -14.02
N PHE A 232 1.74 11.35 -12.69
CA PHE A 232 2.79 12.18 -12.08
C PHE A 232 4.17 11.96 -12.71
N PHE A 233 4.58 10.70 -12.92
CA PHE A 233 5.89 10.40 -13.50
C PHE A 233 5.97 10.64 -15.02
N PHE A 234 4.84 10.62 -15.73
CA PHE A 234 4.80 10.85 -17.18
C PHE A 234 4.77 12.33 -17.57
N TYR A 235 4.31 13.19 -16.67
CA TYR A 235 4.32 14.64 -16.89
C TYR A 235 5.67 15.27 -16.53
N PRO A 236 6.04 16.40 -17.16
CA PRO A 236 7.20 17.18 -16.74
C PRO A 236 7.01 17.68 -15.30
N GLN A 237 7.86 17.21 -14.39
CA GLN A 237 7.85 17.61 -12.98
C GLN A 237 9.24 18.14 -12.58
N PRO A 238 9.32 19.05 -11.58
CA PRO A 238 10.59 19.43 -11.00
C PRO A 238 11.36 18.20 -10.51
N LYS A 239 12.66 18.11 -10.82
CA LYS A 239 13.50 16.96 -10.43
C LYS A 239 13.46 16.67 -8.92
N LEU A 240 13.44 17.72 -8.11
CA LEU A 240 13.31 17.62 -6.66
C LEU A 240 11.99 16.95 -6.25
N LEU A 241 10.88 17.29 -6.90
CA LEU A 241 9.57 16.70 -6.60
C LEU A 241 9.55 15.21 -6.96
N ILE A 242 10.06 14.84 -8.14
CA ILE A 242 10.22 13.42 -8.55
C ILE A 242 11.05 12.65 -7.51
N PHE A 243 12.16 13.23 -7.05
CA PHE A 243 13.03 12.62 -6.05
C PHE A 243 12.29 12.42 -4.71
N LEU A 244 11.62 13.45 -4.19
CA LEU A 244 10.89 13.36 -2.92
C LEU A 244 9.75 12.34 -2.96
N VAL A 245 9.00 12.31 -4.06
CA VAL A 245 7.92 11.33 -4.27
C VAL A 245 8.47 9.92 -4.39
N THR A 246 9.60 9.74 -5.07
CA THR A 246 10.29 8.45 -5.16
C THR A 246 10.70 7.94 -3.79
N ILE A 247 11.33 8.80 -2.97
CA ILE A 247 11.73 8.43 -1.61
C ILE A 247 10.50 8.05 -0.78
N PHE A 248 9.40 8.77 -0.94
CA PHE A 248 8.18 8.47 -0.21
C PHE A 248 7.58 7.12 -0.59
N ILE A 249 7.31 6.90 -1.88
CA ILE A 249 6.68 5.67 -2.39
C ILE A 249 7.53 4.44 -2.08
N VAL A 250 8.85 4.55 -2.20
CA VAL A 250 9.75 3.40 -2.02
C VAL A 250 10.06 3.14 -0.56
N PHE A 251 10.18 4.17 0.28
CA PHE A 251 10.68 3.99 1.65
C PHE A 251 9.68 4.41 2.73
N ILE A 252 9.21 5.66 2.71
CA ILE A 252 8.42 6.21 3.83
C ILE A 252 7.01 5.60 3.89
N GLY A 253 6.31 5.55 2.76
CA GLY A 253 4.97 4.95 2.63
C GLY A 253 4.94 3.51 3.15
N PRO A 254 5.80 2.60 2.63
CA PRO A 254 5.90 1.24 3.13
C PRO A 254 6.10 1.15 4.65
N VAL A 255 6.94 2.00 5.25
CA VAL A 255 7.12 1.99 6.72
C VAL A 255 5.81 2.31 7.45
N ILE A 256 5.11 3.36 7.02
CA ILE A 256 3.87 3.81 7.66
C ILE A 256 2.77 2.75 7.48
N GLU A 257 2.63 2.23 6.27
CA GLU A 257 1.64 1.20 5.94
C GLU A 257 1.91 -0.09 6.71
N GLU A 258 3.15 -0.58 6.77
CA GLU A 258 3.49 -1.78 7.54
C GLU A 258 3.23 -1.59 9.05
N ILE A 259 3.51 -0.42 9.61
CA ILE A 259 3.18 -0.11 11.01
C ILE A 259 1.66 -0.19 11.23
N PHE A 260 0.85 0.36 10.33
CA PHE A 260 -0.61 0.32 10.46
C PHE A 260 -1.17 -1.09 10.24
N PHE A 261 -0.85 -1.74 9.13
CA PHE A 261 -1.47 -3.02 8.76
C PHE A 261 -0.87 -4.20 9.55
N ARG A 262 0.46 -4.31 9.63
CA ARG A 262 1.14 -5.46 10.25
C ARG A 262 1.40 -5.20 11.72
N GLY A 263 1.82 -4.00 12.08
CA GLY A 263 2.09 -3.66 13.48
C GLY A 263 0.83 -3.49 14.31
N PHE A 264 -0.19 -2.80 13.79
CA PHE A 264 -1.37 -2.43 14.57
C PHE A 264 -2.60 -3.32 14.28
N CYS A 265 -3.03 -3.42 13.03
CA CYS A 265 -4.26 -4.13 12.66
C CYS A 265 -4.15 -5.66 12.84
N TYR A 266 -3.06 -6.26 12.34
CA TYR A 266 -2.90 -7.72 12.35
C TYR A 266 -2.91 -8.33 13.76
N PRO A 267 -2.12 -7.87 14.75
CA PRO A 267 -2.12 -8.44 16.09
C PRO A 267 -3.48 -8.34 16.79
N ALA A 268 -4.20 -7.23 16.61
CA ALA A 268 -5.53 -7.04 17.19
C ALA A 268 -6.57 -8.01 16.60
N LEU A 269 -6.59 -8.16 15.27
CA LEU A 269 -7.46 -9.13 14.60
C LEU A 269 -7.07 -10.57 14.93
N ARG A 270 -5.76 -10.85 14.99
CA ARG A 270 -5.21 -12.17 15.31
C ARG A 270 -5.62 -12.63 16.70
N ASN A 271 -5.55 -11.76 17.71
CA ASN A 271 -5.97 -12.06 19.08
C ASN A 271 -7.46 -12.42 19.18
N ARG A 272 -8.29 -11.91 18.27
CA ARG A 272 -9.76 -12.12 18.27
C ARG A 272 -10.20 -13.27 17.37
N LEU A 273 -9.62 -13.40 16.18
CA LEU A 273 -10.12 -14.25 15.10
C LEU A 273 -9.21 -15.44 14.78
N GLY A 274 -8.02 -15.48 15.36
CA GLY A 274 -6.95 -16.40 14.98
C GLY A 274 -6.18 -15.93 13.74
N PRO A 275 -5.03 -16.56 13.47
CA PRO A 275 -4.04 -15.99 12.55
C PRO A 275 -4.43 -16.10 11.08
N LEU A 276 -5.14 -17.16 10.67
CA LEU A 276 -5.63 -17.35 9.29
C LEU A 276 -6.60 -16.25 8.86
N LYS A 277 -7.66 -16.04 9.66
CA LYS A 277 -8.69 -15.04 9.38
C LYS A 277 -8.12 -13.63 9.44
N ALA A 278 -7.25 -13.35 10.42
CA ALA A 278 -6.57 -12.06 10.52
C ALA A 278 -5.68 -11.79 9.31
N MET A 279 -4.92 -12.79 8.84
CA MET A 279 -4.08 -12.67 7.65
C MET A 279 -4.92 -12.33 6.42
N PHE A 280 -5.96 -13.12 6.15
CA PHE A 280 -6.84 -12.86 5.01
C PHE A 280 -7.45 -11.45 5.07
N LEU A 281 -8.03 -11.05 6.20
CA LEU A 281 -8.72 -9.77 6.34
C LEU A 281 -7.75 -8.59 6.18
N VAL A 282 -6.59 -8.63 6.83
CA VAL A 282 -5.60 -7.54 6.74
C VAL A 282 -5.08 -7.41 5.31
N SER A 283 -4.74 -8.52 4.65
CA SER A 283 -4.27 -8.50 3.26
C SER A 283 -5.37 -8.05 2.29
N PHE A 284 -6.63 -8.44 2.53
CA PHE A 284 -7.77 -8.02 1.73
C PHE A 284 -8.02 -6.52 1.81
N PHE A 285 -8.09 -5.97 3.03
CA PHE A 285 -8.29 -4.53 3.21
C PHE A 285 -7.09 -3.71 2.73
N PHE A 286 -5.87 -4.23 2.90
CA PHE A 286 -4.67 -3.64 2.32
C PHE A 286 -4.82 -3.48 0.80
N ALA A 287 -5.16 -4.55 0.08
CA ALA A 287 -5.37 -4.50 -1.36
C ALA A 287 -6.57 -3.63 -1.78
N LEU A 288 -7.67 -3.68 -1.04
CA LEU A 288 -8.87 -2.90 -1.34
C LEU A 288 -8.62 -1.39 -1.26
N LEU A 289 -7.86 -0.93 -0.25
CA LEU A 289 -7.58 0.48 -0.03
C LEU A 289 -6.66 1.11 -1.10
N HIS A 290 -6.01 0.30 -1.93
CA HIS A 290 -5.27 0.79 -3.09
C HIS A 290 -6.19 1.24 -4.25
N MET A 291 -7.49 0.92 -4.19
CA MET A 291 -8.51 1.37 -5.16
C MET A 291 -8.13 1.09 -6.63
N ASN A 292 -7.39 0.00 -6.87
CA ASN A 292 -6.94 -0.41 -8.20
C ASN A 292 -7.44 -1.83 -8.48
N ILE A 293 -8.44 -1.94 -9.34
CA ILE A 293 -9.08 -3.22 -9.68
C ILE A 293 -8.07 -4.21 -10.28
N ILE A 294 -7.17 -3.74 -11.16
CA ILE A 294 -6.18 -4.60 -11.84
C ILE A 294 -5.07 -5.03 -10.87
N GLY A 295 -4.67 -4.09 -10.01
CA GLY A 295 -3.69 -4.29 -8.96
C GLY A 295 -4.20 -5.12 -7.79
N PHE A 296 -5.52 -5.29 -7.63
CA PHE A 296 -6.09 -5.92 -6.44
C PHE A 296 -5.50 -7.31 -6.17
N LEU A 297 -5.48 -8.20 -7.17
CA LEU A 297 -5.00 -9.57 -7.00
C LEU A 297 -3.50 -9.64 -6.67
N PRO A 298 -2.58 -9.00 -7.42
CA PRO A 298 -1.16 -9.01 -7.04
C PRO A 298 -0.90 -8.34 -5.69
N ILE A 299 -1.57 -7.23 -5.36
CA ILE A 299 -1.41 -6.54 -4.06
C ILE A 299 -1.94 -7.42 -2.92
N PHE A 300 -3.03 -8.17 -3.14
CA PHE A 300 -3.56 -9.10 -2.16
C PHE A 300 -2.58 -10.24 -1.86
N ILE A 301 -1.98 -10.84 -2.90
CA ILE A 301 -0.95 -11.87 -2.74
C ILE A 301 0.29 -11.34 -2.01
N LEU A 302 0.77 -10.16 -2.39
CA LEU A 302 1.84 -9.48 -1.67
C LEU A 302 1.44 -9.24 -0.20
N GLY A 303 0.20 -8.81 0.02
CA GLY A 303 -0.37 -8.60 1.34
C GLY A 303 -0.33 -9.85 2.22
N LEU A 304 -0.65 -11.03 1.65
CA LEU A 304 -0.58 -12.32 2.35
C LEU A 304 0.86 -12.65 2.73
N LEU A 305 1.80 -12.45 1.80
CA LEU A 305 3.22 -12.67 2.06
C LEU A 305 3.75 -11.77 3.19
N LEU A 306 3.39 -10.49 3.16
CA LEU A 306 3.83 -9.50 4.14
C LEU A 306 3.33 -9.85 5.55
N VAL A 307 2.10 -10.34 5.68
CA VAL A 307 1.59 -10.84 6.96
C VAL A 307 2.27 -12.16 7.35
N TYR A 308 2.49 -13.06 6.40
CA TYR A 308 3.15 -14.34 6.65
C TYR A 308 4.54 -14.12 7.25
N ILE A 309 5.37 -13.30 6.62
CA ILE A 309 6.73 -13.07 7.11
C ILE A 309 6.73 -12.33 8.45
N TYR A 310 5.76 -11.44 8.68
CA TYR A 310 5.59 -10.79 9.97
C TYR A 310 5.21 -11.78 11.08
N GLU A 311 4.28 -12.69 10.82
CA GLU A 311 3.89 -13.76 11.76
C GLU A 311 5.08 -14.68 12.09
N LYS A 312 5.98 -14.94 11.11
CA LYS A 312 7.19 -15.75 11.34
C LYS A 312 8.23 -15.06 12.19
N THR A 313 8.45 -13.78 11.92
CA THR A 313 9.63 -13.06 12.44
C THR A 313 9.30 -12.15 13.62
N HIS A 314 8.02 -11.76 13.77
CA HIS A 314 7.59 -10.67 14.64
C HIS A 314 8.48 -9.41 14.47
N SER A 315 8.95 -9.18 13.24
CA SER A 315 9.74 -8.01 12.88
C SER A 315 9.11 -7.33 11.69
N LEU A 316 8.81 -6.04 11.83
CA LEU A 316 8.38 -5.21 10.72
C LEU A 316 9.49 -5.02 9.70
N VAL A 317 10.76 -5.17 10.06
CA VAL A 317 11.89 -5.05 9.12
C VAL A 317 11.70 -5.98 7.92
N SER A 318 11.25 -7.21 8.17
CA SER A 318 11.05 -8.21 7.11
C SER A 318 9.94 -7.79 6.14
N SER A 319 8.80 -7.35 6.66
CA SER A 319 7.67 -6.93 5.82
C SER A 319 7.96 -5.59 5.13
N ILE A 320 8.56 -4.63 5.83
CA ILE A 320 9.01 -3.35 5.26
C ILE A 320 9.98 -3.64 4.11
N GLY A 321 10.97 -4.52 4.31
CA GLY A 321 11.92 -4.89 3.27
C GLY A 321 11.26 -5.45 2.01
N ILE A 322 10.32 -6.38 2.15
CA ILE A 322 9.57 -6.94 1.00
C ILE A 322 8.77 -5.84 0.30
N HIS A 323 8.10 -4.97 1.06
CA HIS A 323 7.26 -3.91 0.51
C HIS A 323 8.11 -2.86 -0.22
N MET A 324 9.23 -2.43 0.37
CA MET A 324 10.19 -1.51 -0.29
C MET A 324 10.76 -2.12 -1.58
N LEU A 325 11.14 -3.41 -1.57
CA LEU A 325 11.61 -4.12 -2.76
C LEU A 325 10.54 -4.15 -3.85
N HIS A 326 9.28 -4.40 -3.47
CA HIS A 326 8.17 -4.39 -4.42
C HIS A 326 7.94 -3.01 -5.03
N ASN A 327 7.85 -1.97 -4.21
CA ASN A 327 7.62 -0.61 -4.70
C ASN A 327 8.80 -0.10 -5.54
N LEU A 328 10.03 -0.43 -5.16
CA LEU A 328 11.21 -0.14 -5.98
C LEU A 328 11.14 -0.85 -7.33
N PHE A 329 10.73 -2.12 -7.35
CA PHE A 329 10.58 -2.89 -8.59
C PHE A 329 9.50 -2.30 -9.50
N ILE A 330 8.32 -1.99 -8.97
CA ILE A 330 7.23 -1.36 -9.73
C ILE A 330 7.66 0.00 -10.26
N LEU A 331 8.29 0.84 -9.43
CA LEU A 331 8.75 2.16 -9.85
C LEU A 331 9.85 2.09 -10.91
N TYR A 332 10.76 1.12 -10.80
CA TYR A 332 11.75 0.83 -11.83
C TYR A 332 11.08 0.49 -13.17
N LEU A 333 10.04 -0.36 -13.16
CA LEU A 333 9.27 -0.67 -14.38
C LEU A 333 8.57 0.57 -14.95
N VAL A 334 8.05 1.46 -14.10
CA VAL A 334 7.45 2.74 -14.53
C VAL A 334 8.49 3.63 -15.23
N PHE A 335 9.69 3.79 -14.66
CA PHE A 335 10.75 4.59 -15.29
C PHE A 335 11.27 3.95 -16.57
N LEU A 336 11.40 2.63 -16.61
CA LEU A 336 11.76 1.89 -17.82
C LEU A 336 10.71 2.11 -18.92
N TYR A 337 9.44 1.97 -18.59
CA TYR A 337 8.33 2.23 -19.50
C TYR A 337 8.32 3.69 -19.99
N ARG A 338 8.56 4.64 -19.10
CA ARG A 338 8.69 6.06 -19.45
C ARG A 338 9.84 6.31 -20.43
N ALA A 339 11.00 5.68 -20.23
CA ALA A 339 12.14 5.81 -21.14
C ALA A 339 11.86 5.24 -22.54
N LEU A 340 10.99 4.22 -22.66
CA LEU A 340 10.55 3.70 -23.95
C LEU A 340 9.67 4.68 -24.74
N LEU A 341 8.96 5.55 -24.03
CA LEU A 341 7.91 6.40 -24.60
C LEU A 341 8.34 7.85 -24.84
N LEU A 342 9.18 8.38 -23.97
CA LEU A 342 9.67 9.76 -24.09
C LEU A 342 10.99 9.76 -24.86
N LYS A 343 11.07 10.64 -25.87
CA LYS A 343 12.28 10.89 -26.68
C LYS A 343 13.36 11.60 -25.87
#